data_AF-A0AA43HQT7-F1
#
_entry.id   AF-A0AA43HQT7-F1
#
_cell.length_a   1.000
_cell.length_b   1.000
_cell.length_c   1.000
_cell.angle_alpha   90.00
_cell.angle_beta   90.00
_cell.angle_gamma   90.00
#
_symmetry.space_group_name_H-M   'P 1'
#
loop_
_entity.id
_entity.type
_entity.pdbx_description
1 polymer ?
#
loop_
_entity_poly.entity_id
_entity_poly.type
_entity_poly.pdbx_seq_one_letter_code
_entity_poly.pdbx_strand_id
1 'polypeptide(L)'
;MRETADGEIVVMRTFDWEIEGQRAERVTVHWLLQEDGSMRYDFDRQPAATQDVHRRSCALRGMQPSRGVGLISGEGTIHGFSCTDLR
;
A
#
# COMPACT_ATOMS: atom_id res chain seq x y z
N MET A 1 -10.67 7.07 -9.85
CA MET A 1 -9.26 7.40 -10.16
C MET A 1 -9.11 8.90 -10.11
N ARG A 2 -7.93 9.41 -9.77
CA ARG A 2 -7.65 10.86 -9.73
C ARG A 2 -6.28 11.11 -10.32
N GLU A 3 -6.15 12.13 -11.16
CA GLU A 3 -4.86 12.62 -11.61
C GLU A 3 -4.25 13.55 -10.56
N THR A 4 -2.96 13.39 -10.28
CA THR A 4 -2.18 14.28 -9.40
C THR A 4 -1.68 15.50 -10.16
N ALA A 5 -1.12 16.49 -9.44
CA ALA A 5 -0.49 17.65 -10.09
C ALA A 5 0.71 17.25 -10.97
N ASP A 6 1.33 16.10 -10.70
CA ASP A 6 2.48 15.57 -11.42
C ASP A 6 2.09 14.68 -12.61
N GLY A 7 0.80 14.64 -12.98
CA GLY A 7 0.26 13.84 -14.09
C GLY A 7 0.08 12.35 -13.78
N GLU A 8 0.37 11.90 -12.56
CA GLU A 8 0.18 10.50 -12.19
C GLU A 8 -1.28 10.17 -11.91
N ILE A 9 -1.73 8.98 -12.35
CA ILE A 9 -3.07 8.48 -12.09
C ILE A 9 -3.09 7.66 -10.80
N VAL A 10 -3.85 8.11 -9.81
CA VAL A 10 -4.08 7.41 -8.54
C VAL A 10 -5.39 6.61 -8.60
N VAL A 11 -5.27 5.31 -8.39
CA VAL A 11 -6.37 4.40 -8.11
C VAL A 11 -6.53 4.31 -6.60
N MET A 12 -7.68 4.76 -6.08
CA MET A 12 -8.01 4.66 -4.67
C MET A 12 -8.94 3.47 -4.46
N ARG A 13 -8.59 2.57 -3.53
CA ARG A 13 -9.49 1.48 -3.10
C ARG A 13 -9.60 1.45 -1.60
N THR A 14 -10.80 1.15 -1.12
CA THR A 14 -11.07 0.95 0.29
C THR A 14 -11.41 -0.51 0.52
N PHE A 15 -10.72 -1.15 1.47
CA PHE A 15 -10.93 -2.54 1.84
C PHE A 15 -10.55 -2.77 3.31
N ASP A 16 -10.95 -3.92 3.84
CA ASP A 16 -10.57 -4.33 5.19
C ASP A 16 -9.19 -5.02 5.12
N TRP A 17 -8.20 -4.43 5.77
CA TRP A 17 -6.84 -4.97 5.85
C TRP A 17 -6.75 -5.94 7.02
N GLU A 18 -6.61 -7.22 6.70
CA GLU A 18 -6.36 -8.29 7.67
C GLU A 18 -4.92 -8.19 8.22
N ILE A 19 -4.81 -7.98 9.53
CA ILE A 19 -3.52 -7.94 10.24
C ILE A 19 -3.49 -9.14 11.17
N GLU A 20 -2.42 -9.94 11.09
CA GLU A 20 -2.26 -11.16 11.87
C GLU A 20 -2.41 -10.89 13.38
N GLY A 21 -3.32 -11.62 14.02
CA GLY A 21 -3.58 -11.47 15.46
C GLY A 21 -4.35 -10.20 15.86
N GLN A 22 -4.87 -9.42 14.91
CA GLN A 22 -5.65 -8.21 15.17
C GLN A 22 -6.98 -8.22 14.42
N ARG A 23 -7.88 -7.31 14.79
CA ARG A 23 -9.10 -7.07 14.03
C ARG A 23 -8.75 -6.39 12.70
N ALA A 24 -9.39 -6.83 11.62
CA ALA A 24 -9.27 -6.16 10.33
C ALA A 24 -9.58 -4.66 10.42
N GLU A 25 -8.76 -3.85 9.76
CA GLU A 25 -8.91 -2.40 9.75
C GLU A 25 -9.28 -1.89 8.36
N ARG A 26 -10.34 -1.09 8.26
CA ARG A 26 -10.75 -0.48 6.99
C ARG A 26 -9.78 0.63 6.61
N VAL A 27 -9.07 0.45 5.50
CA VAL A 27 -8.08 1.39 4.96
C VAL A 27 -8.45 1.86 3.57
N THR A 28 -7.90 3.00 3.16
CA THR A 28 -7.88 3.43 1.76
C THR A 28 -6.45 3.39 1.24
N VAL A 29 -6.21 2.59 0.21
CA VAL A 29 -4.90 2.48 -0.45
C VAL A 29 -4.89 3.31 -1.72
N HIS A 30 -3.78 3.99 -1.94
CA HIS A 30 -3.46 4.72 -3.16
C HIS A 30 -2.47 3.89 -4.00
N TRP A 31 -2.88 3.47 -5.19
CA TRP A 31 -1.98 2.90 -6.20
C TRP A 31 -1.77 3.85 -7.35
N LEU A 32 -0.55 3.89 -7.83
CA LEU A 32 -0.17 4.69 -8.99
C LEU A 32 -0.25 3.80 -10.21
N LEU A 33 -1.23 4.06 -11.09
CA LEU A 33 -1.36 3.36 -12.35
C LEU A 33 -0.21 3.76 -13.26
N GLN A 34 0.57 2.77 -13.71
CA GLN A 34 1.66 2.93 -14.66
C GLN A 34 1.14 2.76 -16.09
N GLU A 35 1.93 3.20 -17.07
CA GLU A 35 1.57 3.13 -18.50
C GLU A 35 1.36 1.69 -18.99
N ASP A 36 2.09 0.73 -18.40
CA ASP A 36 1.97 -0.71 -18.70
C ASP A 36 0.76 -1.38 -18.01
N GLY A 37 -0.06 -0.60 -17.31
CA GLY A 37 -1.23 -1.08 -16.56
C GLY A 37 -0.91 -1.68 -15.20
N SER A 38 0.38 -1.75 -14.80
CA SER A 38 0.75 -2.13 -13.44
C SER A 38 0.38 -1.03 -12.45
N MET A 39 0.27 -1.41 -11.19
CA MET A 39 -0.04 -0.52 -10.08
C MET A 39 1.15 -0.49 -9.12
N ARG A 40 1.71 0.70 -8.94
CA ARG A 40 2.80 0.96 -7.98
C ARG A 40 2.22 1.34 -6.62
N TYR A 41 2.66 0.62 -5.59
CA TYR A 41 2.48 0.99 -4.20
C TYR A 41 3.70 1.75 -3.69
N ASP A 42 3.46 2.89 -3.05
CA ASP A 42 4.46 3.74 -2.42
C ASP A 42 3.96 4.11 -1.02
N PHE A 43 4.72 3.73 0.00
CA PHE A 43 4.35 3.93 1.40
C PHE A 43 4.15 5.42 1.75
N ASP A 44 5.07 6.28 1.33
CA ASP A 44 5.07 7.70 1.71
C ASP A 44 3.91 8.48 1.05
N ARG A 45 3.29 7.89 0.02
CA ARG A 45 2.13 8.46 -0.71
C ARG A 45 0.78 7.93 -0.26
N GLN A 46 0.77 7.05 0.75
CA GLN A 46 -0.47 6.57 1.35
C GLN A 46 -1.10 7.61 2.28
N PRO A 47 -2.43 7.56 2.49
CA PRO A 47 -3.06 8.28 3.58
C PRO A 47 -2.43 7.94 4.94
N ALA A 48 -2.38 8.91 5.85
CA ALA A 48 -1.76 8.74 7.18
C ALA A 48 -2.30 7.50 7.92
N ALA A 49 -3.61 7.27 7.90
CA ALA A 49 -4.23 6.09 8.51
C ALA A 49 -3.72 4.76 7.93
N THR A 50 -3.52 4.71 6.61
CA THR A 50 -2.99 3.53 5.92
C THR A 50 -1.50 3.33 6.22
N GLN A 51 -0.74 4.43 6.33
CA GLN A 51 0.66 4.35 6.78
C GLN A 51 0.76 3.78 8.20
N ASP A 52 -0.11 4.21 9.11
CA ASP A 52 -0.10 3.75 10.50
C ASP A 52 -0.43 2.26 10.61
N VAL A 53 -1.43 1.79 9.86
CA VAL A 53 -1.75 0.36 9.75
C VAL A 53 -0.56 -0.43 9.23
N HIS A 54 0.09 0.03 8.16
CA HIS A 54 1.25 -0.66 7.59
C HIS A 54 2.43 -0.71 8.57
N ARG A 55 2.72 0.39 9.27
CA ARG A 55 3.75 0.44 10.34
C ARG A 55 3.47 -0.61 11.41
N ARG A 56 2.24 -0.65 11.94
CA ARG A 56 1.86 -1.63 12.97
C ARG A 56 1.97 -3.06 12.47
N SER A 57 1.50 -3.32 11.25
CA SER A 57 1.58 -4.65 10.62
C SER A 57 3.02 -5.14 10.48
N CYS A 58 3.95 -4.30 10.01
CA CYS A 58 5.36 -4.67 9.94
C CYS A 58 6.02 -4.83 11.33
N ALA A 59 5.65 -4.00 12.30
CA ALA A 59 6.21 -4.06 13.65
C ALA A 59 5.94 -5.39 14.36
N LEU A 60 4.82 -6.07 14.04
CA LEU A 60 4.53 -7.42 14.55
C LEU A 60 5.61 -8.46 14.19
N ARG A 61 6.33 -8.22 13.10
CA ARG A 61 7.42 -9.09 12.61
C ARG A 61 8.80 -8.54 12.96
N GLY A 62 8.89 -7.50 13.79
CA GLY A 62 10.13 -6.78 14.06
C GLY A 62 10.70 -6.08 12.83
N MET A 63 9.85 -5.75 11.85
CA MET A 63 10.22 -5.13 10.57
C MET A 63 9.64 -3.72 10.46
N GLN A 64 10.00 -3.03 9.38
CA GLN A 64 9.43 -1.74 9.00
C GLN A 64 8.80 -1.78 7.60
N PRO A 65 7.92 -0.82 7.25
CA PRO A 65 7.47 -0.66 5.88
C PRO A 65 8.66 -0.55 4.91
N SER A 66 8.62 -1.35 3.85
CA SER A 66 9.55 -1.17 2.75
C SER A 66 9.33 0.19 2.11
N ARG A 67 10.43 0.91 1.86
CA ARG A 67 10.43 2.11 1.01
C ARG A 67 10.77 1.81 -0.44
N GLY A 68 10.99 0.52 -0.76
CA GLY A 68 11.03 0.06 -2.14
C GLY A 68 9.65 0.08 -2.78
N VAL A 69 9.61 -0.03 -4.11
CA VAL A 69 8.36 -0.04 -4.88
C VAL A 69 7.81 -1.46 -4.97
N GLY A 70 6.57 -1.64 -4.50
CA GLY A 70 5.78 -2.84 -4.79
C GLY A 70 4.99 -2.65 -6.08
N LEU A 71 5.17 -3.55 -7.06
CA LEU A 71 4.36 -3.59 -8.27
C LEU A 71 3.33 -4.70 -8.15
N ILE A 72 2.08 -4.37 -8.45
CA ILE A 72 0.99 -5.33 -8.53
C ILE A 72 0.29 -5.25 -9.88
N SER A 73 -0.13 -6.40 -10.40
CA SER A 73 -0.80 -6.51 -11.70
C SER A 73 -1.81 -7.66 -11.66
N GLY A 74 -2.88 -7.54 -12.44
CA GLY A 74 -3.90 -8.58 -12.55
C GLY A 74 -5.18 -8.27 -11.78
N GLU A 75 -6.29 -8.81 -12.28
CA GLU A 75 -7.62 -8.63 -11.70
C GLU A 75 -7.68 -9.18 -10.26
N GLY A 76 -8.34 -8.44 -9.36
CA GLY A 76 -8.49 -8.84 -7.96
C GLY A 76 -7.25 -8.63 -7.09
N THR A 77 -6.14 -8.08 -7.61
CA THR A 77 -5.00 -7.74 -6.77
C THR A 77 -5.31 -6.54 -5.90
N ILE A 78 -5.20 -6.72 -4.58
CA ILE A 78 -5.62 -5.72 -3.59
C ILE A 78 -4.49 -5.20 -2.71
N HIS A 79 -3.24 -5.67 -2.85
CA HIS A 79 -2.14 -5.17 -2.03
C HIS A 79 -0.75 -5.34 -2.63
N GLY A 80 0.06 -4.27 -2.56
CA GLY A 80 1.49 -4.26 -2.92
C GLY A 80 2.39 -3.86 -1.74
N PHE A 81 1.88 -3.91 -0.51
CA PHE A 81 2.66 -3.56 0.68
C PHE A 81 3.74 -4.62 0.92
N SER A 82 4.89 -4.18 1.38
CA SER A 82 5.97 -5.08 1.82
C SER A 82 6.60 -4.55 3.10
N CYS A 83 7.12 -5.46 3.90
CA CYS A 83 7.94 -5.15 5.06
C CYS A 83 9.38 -5.55 4.74
N THR A 84 10.34 -4.86 5.32
CA THR A 84 11.76 -5.16 5.16
C THR A 84 12.43 -5.20 6.53
N ASP A 85 13.36 -6.13 6.70
CA ASP A 85 14.31 -6.11 7.83
C ASP A 85 15.46 -5.19 7.44
N LEU A 86 15.91 -4.34 8.36
CA LEU A 86 17.06 -3.46 8.17
C LEU A 86 18.40 -4.16 8.47
N ARG A 87 18.38 -5.44 8.83
CA ARG A 87 19.58 -6.25 9.08
C ARG A 87 20.41 -6.52 7.83
#